data_AF-W6MMC7-F1
#
_entry.id   AF-W6MMC7-F1
#
_cell.length_a   1.000
_cell.length_b   1.000
_cell.length_c   1.000
_cell.angle_alpha   90.00
_cell.angle_beta   90.00
_cell.angle_gamma   90.00
#
_symmetry.space_group_name_H-M   'P 1'
#
loop_
_entity.id
_entity.type
_entity.pdbx_description
1 polymer ?
#
loop_
_entity_poly.entity_id
_entity_poly.type
_entity_poly.pdbx_seq_one_letter_code
_entity_poly.pdbx_strand_id
1 'polypeptide(L)'
;MRLYGVLTAFVLGASLCQAFQLGLTVPPSSVDSAKLMQEVTEYHNELYKLKKTSKKAVELRAMIKSHVEKYISNNLCVRYILNEFTEDHMNQNTLVVVHVKVVDPTNVNELGNRYQQLNFNLIDDEGNTLRRKNDVKESRVAVTIPENPREDAYFDVCYENQMIDKSWKNKGANKDIIMSVEIGISEIVDNLEKSGTALKPVQKQASDIEQEVTKLVNQFVAQIIPDETASRNFNEDLFSKVIIGGIVASASLVIVGVVQVLWLILYLKQNKMI
;
A
#
# COMPACT_ATOMS: atom_id res chain seq x y z
N MET A 1 15.82 -18.13 -22.02
CA MET A 1 15.90 -16.85 -21.28
C MET A 1 15.39 -15.76 -22.21
N ARG A 2 14.14 -15.29 -22.03
CA ARG A 2 13.62 -14.13 -22.77
C ARG A 2 13.64 -12.96 -21.78
N LEU A 3 14.69 -12.15 -21.81
CA LEU A 3 14.68 -10.85 -21.13
C LEU A 3 13.70 -9.95 -21.89
N TYR A 4 12.53 -9.70 -21.32
CA TYR A 4 11.74 -8.52 -21.69
C TYR A 4 12.04 -7.45 -20.64
N GLY A 5 13.26 -6.90 -20.70
CA GLY A 5 13.63 -5.75 -19.89
C GLY A 5 13.23 -4.48 -20.63
N VAL A 6 12.18 -3.82 -20.18
CA VAL A 6 12.02 -2.38 -20.48
C VAL A 6 13.04 -1.67 -19.60
N LEU A 7 14.23 -1.44 -20.14
CA LEU A 7 15.29 -0.69 -19.49
C LEU A 7 14.98 0.80 -19.64
N THR A 8 14.08 1.34 -18.81
CA THR A 8 13.92 2.80 -18.67
C THR A 8 15.06 3.33 -17.81
N ALA A 9 16.22 3.51 -18.41
CA ALA A 9 17.30 4.29 -17.84
C ALA A 9 16.97 5.78 -18.02
N PHE A 10 16.48 6.46 -16.98
CA PHE A 10 16.48 7.92 -16.96
C PHE A 10 17.92 8.39 -16.72
N VAL A 11 18.66 8.62 -17.80
CA VAL A 11 19.97 9.29 -17.73
C VAL A 11 19.73 10.79 -17.75
N LEU A 12 19.53 11.36 -16.57
CA LEU A 12 19.61 12.81 -16.35
C LEU A 12 21.00 13.10 -15.76
N GLY A 13 21.90 13.60 -16.62
CA GLY A 13 23.11 14.36 -16.29
C GLY A 13 24.01 13.90 -15.13
N ALA A 14 25.15 13.27 -15.46
CA ALA A 14 26.43 13.34 -14.74
C ALA A 14 26.46 13.29 -13.19
N SER A 15 25.53 12.60 -12.57
CA SER A 15 25.68 12.00 -11.24
C SER A 15 25.34 10.52 -11.39
N LEU A 16 26.23 9.61 -10.98
CA LEU A 16 25.96 8.17 -11.00
C LEU A 16 24.63 7.91 -10.30
N CYS A 17 23.62 7.48 -11.05
CA CYS A 17 22.28 7.22 -10.52
C CYS A 17 22.36 5.94 -9.66
N GLN A 18 22.33 6.09 -8.33
CA GLN A 18 22.49 4.97 -7.37
C GLN A 18 21.17 4.27 -7.03
N ALA A 19 20.06 4.69 -7.65
CA ALA A 19 18.76 4.07 -7.55
C ALA A 19 18.35 3.47 -8.91
N PHE A 20 18.23 2.14 -8.96
CA PHE A 20 17.79 1.44 -10.17
C PHE A 20 16.59 0.54 -9.86
N GLN A 21 15.63 0.50 -10.79
CA GLN A 21 14.43 -0.35 -10.71
C GLN A 21 14.48 -1.44 -11.79
N LEU A 22 14.52 -2.71 -11.38
CA LEU A 22 14.53 -3.90 -12.25
C LEU A 22 13.20 -4.63 -12.18
N GLY A 23 12.59 -4.89 -13.35
CA GLY A 23 11.54 -5.89 -13.51
C GLY A 23 12.17 -7.26 -13.78
N LEU A 24 11.87 -8.27 -12.97
CA LEU A 24 12.46 -9.60 -13.03
C LEU A 24 11.37 -10.68 -12.95
N THR A 25 11.54 -11.77 -13.69
CA THR A 25 10.67 -12.96 -13.60
C THR A 25 11.40 -14.06 -12.83
N VAL A 26 10.89 -14.44 -11.66
CA VAL A 26 11.47 -15.46 -10.78
C VAL A 26 10.83 -16.83 -11.08
N PRO A 27 11.57 -17.77 -11.72
CA PRO A 27 11.06 -19.11 -11.94
C PRO A 27 10.95 -19.89 -10.63
N PRO A 28 10.08 -20.91 -10.55
CA PRO A 28 10.03 -21.78 -9.39
C PRO A 28 11.38 -22.47 -9.14
N SER A 29 11.79 -22.54 -7.87
CA SER A 29 13.05 -23.16 -7.46
C SER A 29 13.04 -24.65 -7.77
N SER A 30 14.08 -25.13 -8.47
CA SER A 30 14.27 -26.55 -8.79
C SER A 30 14.83 -27.36 -7.63
N VAL A 31 15.47 -26.70 -6.66
CA VAL A 31 16.14 -27.29 -5.50
C VAL A 31 15.54 -26.73 -4.21
N ASP A 32 15.68 -27.49 -3.12
CA ASP A 32 15.36 -27.01 -1.78
C ASP A 32 16.42 -26.01 -1.30
N SER A 33 16.35 -24.78 -1.81
CA SER A 33 17.27 -23.69 -1.52
C SER A 33 17.32 -23.35 -0.02
N ALA A 34 16.24 -23.61 0.73
CA ALA A 34 16.24 -23.47 2.18
C ALA A 34 17.22 -24.42 2.86
N LYS A 35 17.30 -25.68 2.41
CA LYS A 35 18.24 -26.66 2.95
C LYS A 35 19.71 -26.23 2.74
N LEU A 36 20.04 -25.74 1.55
CA LEU A 36 21.39 -25.24 1.25
C LEU A 36 21.79 -24.10 2.19
N MET A 37 20.90 -23.12 2.42
CA MET A 37 21.17 -22.01 3.33
C MET A 37 21.22 -22.43 4.80
N GLN A 38 20.45 -23.45 5.18
CA GLN A 38 20.55 -24.05 6.51
C GLN A 38 21.94 -24.68 6.73
N GLU A 39 22.42 -25.47 5.77
CA GLU A 39 23.77 -26.08 5.81
C GLU A 39 24.86 -25.01 5.89
N VAL A 40 24.75 -23.92 5.11
CA VAL A 40 25.67 -22.77 5.20
C VAL A 40 25.66 -22.15 6.60
N THR A 41 24.48 -21.99 7.20
CA THR A 41 24.34 -21.45 8.55
C THR A 41 24.97 -22.37 9.59
N GLU A 42 24.81 -23.69 9.44
CA GLU A 42 25.45 -24.69 10.29
C GLU A 42 26.98 -24.64 10.18
N TYR A 43 27.52 -24.52 8.96
CA TYR A 43 28.96 -24.35 8.74
C TYR A 43 29.51 -23.07 9.35
N HIS A 44 28.78 -21.96 9.25
CA HIS A 44 29.14 -20.72 9.94
C HIS A 44 29.16 -20.89 11.45
N ASN A 45 28.14 -21.53 12.02
CA ASN A 45 28.08 -21.82 13.46
C ASN A 45 29.23 -22.70 13.95
N GLU A 46 29.70 -23.65 13.13
CA GLU A 46 30.91 -24.41 13.42
C GLU A 46 32.18 -23.55 13.30
N LEU A 47 32.25 -22.71 12.27
CA LEU A 47 33.39 -21.83 12.02
C LEU A 47 33.62 -20.85 13.18
N TYR A 48 32.55 -20.30 13.76
CA TYR A 48 32.62 -19.39 14.91
C TYR A 48 33.20 -20.03 16.18
N LYS A 49 33.12 -21.36 16.31
CA LYS A 49 33.67 -22.10 17.47
C LYS A 49 35.17 -22.41 17.32
N LEU A 50 35.73 -22.24 16.12
CA LEU A 50 37.10 -22.61 15.81
C LEU A 50 38.02 -21.39 15.84
N LYS A 51 39.31 -21.62 16.12
CA LYS A 51 40.34 -20.60 15.89
C LYS A 51 40.45 -20.34 14.39
N LYS A 52 40.50 -19.06 14.00
CA LYS A 52 40.49 -18.58 12.59
C LYS A 52 41.55 -19.25 11.69
N THR A 53 42.66 -19.73 12.26
CA THR A 53 43.81 -20.32 11.57
C THR A 53 43.82 -21.86 11.56
N SER A 54 42.81 -22.51 12.13
CA SER A 54 42.76 -23.98 12.12
C SER A 54 42.53 -24.52 10.70
N LYS A 55 43.14 -25.66 10.36
CA LYS A 55 42.94 -26.35 9.08
C LYS A 55 41.44 -26.59 8.79
N LYS A 56 40.69 -26.98 9.83
CA LYS A 56 39.23 -27.17 9.77
C LYS A 56 38.48 -25.88 9.41
N ALA A 57 38.93 -24.71 9.87
CA ALA A 57 38.32 -23.43 9.51
C ALA A 57 38.51 -23.07 8.02
N VAL A 58 39.64 -23.44 7.43
CA VAL A 58 39.89 -23.25 5.99
C VAL A 58 38.97 -24.16 5.16
N GLU A 59 38.86 -25.43 5.55
CA GLU A 59 37.98 -26.41 4.90
C GLU A 59 36.50 -25.97 4.97
N LEU A 60 36.04 -25.51 6.15
CA LEU A 60 34.67 -25.00 6.31
C LEU A 60 34.38 -23.77 5.43
N ARG A 61 35.31 -22.82 5.32
CA ARG A 61 35.14 -21.66 4.42
C ARG A 61 35.01 -22.07 2.96
N ALA A 62 35.80 -23.06 2.51
CA ALA A 62 35.68 -23.59 1.16
C ALA A 62 34.32 -24.27 0.92
N MET A 63 33.83 -25.01 1.92
CA MET A 63 32.50 -25.64 1.88
C MET A 63 31.38 -24.60 1.82
N ILE A 64 31.45 -23.56 2.64
CA ILE A 64 30.50 -22.42 2.62
C ILE A 64 30.46 -21.82 1.22
N LYS A 65 31.61 -21.44 0.67
CA LYS A 65 31.70 -20.84 -0.67
C LYS A 65 31.05 -21.74 -1.73
N SER A 66 31.35 -23.04 -1.71
CA SER A 66 30.75 -24.00 -2.65
C SER A 66 29.23 -24.10 -2.53
N HIS A 67 28.68 -24.08 -1.31
CA HIS A 67 27.23 -24.16 -1.10
C HIS A 67 26.54 -22.85 -1.49
N VAL A 68 27.16 -21.71 -1.21
CA VAL A 68 26.67 -20.38 -1.63
C VAL A 68 26.67 -20.25 -3.16
N GLU A 69 27.73 -20.71 -3.84
CA GLU A 69 27.77 -20.72 -5.31
C GLU A 69 26.66 -21.59 -5.92
N LYS A 70 26.43 -22.79 -5.36
CA LYS A 70 25.29 -23.65 -5.76
C LYS A 70 23.95 -22.98 -5.49
N TYR A 71 23.84 -22.27 -4.38
CA TYR A 71 22.63 -21.52 -4.05
C TYR A 71 22.37 -20.41 -5.08
N ILE A 72 23.39 -19.62 -5.40
CA ILE A 72 23.32 -18.53 -6.38
C ILE A 72 22.98 -19.07 -7.77
N SER A 73 23.56 -20.20 -8.18
CA SER A 73 23.30 -20.78 -9.51
C SER A 73 21.87 -21.32 -9.69
N ASN A 74 21.20 -21.68 -8.58
CA ASN A 74 19.87 -22.29 -8.62
C ASN A 74 18.73 -21.28 -8.40
N ASN A 75 19.04 -20.07 -7.93
CA ASN A 75 18.05 -19.04 -7.63
C ASN A 75 18.30 -17.79 -8.49
N LEU A 76 17.33 -16.88 -8.53
CA LEU A 76 17.54 -15.60 -9.20
C LEU A 76 18.28 -14.66 -8.27
N CYS A 77 19.57 -14.43 -8.54
CA CYS A 77 20.42 -13.53 -7.78
C CYS A 77 20.97 -12.40 -8.65
N VAL A 78 21.03 -11.20 -8.08
CA VAL A 78 21.69 -10.03 -8.68
C VAL A 78 22.81 -9.59 -7.76
N ARG A 79 24.02 -9.50 -8.31
CA ARG A 79 25.23 -9.09 -7.59
C ARG A 79 25.46 -7.59 -7.74
N TYR A 80 25.74 -6.92 -6.62
CA TYR A 80 26.10 -5.51 -6.58
C TYR A 80 27.51 -5.36 -6.00
N ILE A 81 28.40 -4.68 -6.73
CA ILE A 81 29.78 -4.42 -6.30
C ILE A 81 29.80 -3.05 -5.61
N LEU A 82 30.20 -3.01 -4.34
CA LEU A 82 30.06 -1.80 -3.50
C LEU A 82 30.94 -0.64 -3.97
N ASN A 83 32.08 -0.94 -4.58
CA ASN A 83 33.02 0.07 -5.07
C ASN A 83 32.50 0.90 -6.24
N GLU A 84 31.51 0.41 -6.99
CA GLU A 84 30.90 1.16 -8.08
C GLU A 84 29.95 2.27 -7.57
N PHE A 85 29.56 2.23 -6.29
CA PHE A 85 28.53 3.11 -5.71
C PHE A 85 29.04 3.99 -4.57
N THR A 86 30.29 3.84 -4.14
CA THR A 86 30.86 4.61 -3.04
C THR A 86 31.88 5.62 -3.59
N GLU A 87 31.43 6.82 -3.95
CA GLU A 87 32.33 7.80 -4.59
C GLU A 87 33.32 8.49 -3.62
N ASP A 88 33.08 8.62 -2.31
CA ASP A 88 34.04 9.40 -1.49
C ASP A 88 33.93 9.35 0.06
N HIS A 89 33.52 8.24 0.69
CA HIS A 89 33.40 8.21 2.16
C HIS A 89 34.19 7.07 2.79
N MET A 90 35.45 7.40 3.11
CA MET A 90 36.31 6.60 3.98
C MET A 90 35.63 6.33 5.34
N ASN A 91 35.55 5.05 5.72
CA ASN A 91 35.34 4.54 7.08
C ASN A 91 33.90 4.49 7.63
N GLN A 92 32.87 4.34 6.79
CA GLN A 92 31.49 4.21 7.29
C GLN A 92 30.76 3.03 6.67
N ASN A 93 30.02 2.30 7.51
CA ASN A 93 29.15 1.23 7.04
C ASN A 93 28.16 1.76 6.00
N THR A 94 28.02 1.05 4.88
CA THR A 94 27.12 1.43 3.79
C THR A 94 25.70 0.98 4.11
N LEU A 95 24.75 1.90 4.10
CA LEU A 95 23.32 1.58 4.19
C LEU A 95 22.80 1.16 2.82
N VAL A 96 22.21 -0.02 2.74
CA VAL A 96 21.55 -0.55 1.54
C VAL A 96 20.08 -0.75 1.85
N VAL A 97 19.23 -0.20 1.00
CA VAL A 97 17.78 -0.34 1.09
C VAL A 97 17.27 -1.00 -0.18
N VAL A 98 16.71 -2.19 -0.01
CA VAL A 98 16.08 -2.96 -1.09
C VAL A 98 14.57 -2.90 -0.93
N HIS A 99 13.91 -2.36 -1.94
CA HIS A 99 12.47 -2.42 -2.10
C HIS A 99 12.12 -3.54 -3.08
N VAL A 100 11.18 -4.40 -2.71
CA VAL A 100 10.68 -5.47 -3.57
C VAL A 100 9.16 -5.44 -3.56
N LYS A 101 8.59 -5.55 -4.76
CA LYS A 101 7.16 -5.64 -5.00
C LYS A 101 6.87 -6.74 -5.99
N VAL A 102 6.05 -7.71 -5.60
CA VAL A 102 5.54 -8.73 -6.52
C VAL A 102 4.48 -8.08 -7.39
N VAL A 103 4.68 -8.15 -8.70
CA VAL A 103 3.72 -7.71 -9.71
C VAL A 103 3.05 -8.96 -10.24
N ASP A 104 2.13 -9.52 -9.45
CA ASP A 104 1.28 -10.58 -9.98
C ASP A 104 0.30 -9.95 -10.97
N PRO A 105 0.34 -10.30 -12.28
CA PRO A 105 -0.51 -9.68 -13.30
C PRO A 105 -1.99 -10.02 -13.15
N THR A 106 -2.34 -10.86 -12.17
CA THR A 106 -3.68 -11.36 -11.98
C THR A 106 -4.03 -11.41 -10.49
N ASN A 107 -5.03 -10.61 -10.10
CA ASN A 107 -5.94 -10.90 -8.98
C ASN A 107 -6.73 -12.24 -9.18
N VAL A 108 -6.19 -13.17 -9.97
CA VAL A 108 -6.83 -14.41 -10.39
C VAL A 108 -5.98 -15.52 -9.80
N ASN A 109 -6.52 -16.12 -8.74
CA ASN A 109 -6.02 -17.28 -8.00
C ASN A 109 -5.25 -16.93 -6.73
N GLU A 110 -5.99 -16.59 -5.67
CA GLU A 110 -5.60 -16.83 -4.27
C GLU A 110 -5.04 -18.26 -4.04
N LEU A 111 -5.32 -19.22 -4.94
CA LEU A 111 -4.73 -20.55 -4.93
C LEU A 111 -3.22 -20.56 -5.27
N GLY A 112 -2.73 -19.74 -6.20
CA GLY A 112 -1.31 -19.74 -6.60
C GLY A 112 -0.38 -19.36 -5.43
N ASN A 113 -0.81 -18.40 -4.61
CA ASN A 113 -0.10 -18.00 -3.38
C ASN A 113 -0.19 -19.04 -2.24
N ARG A 114 -1.16 -19.98 -2.25
CA ARG A 114 -1.22 -21.05 -1.24
C ARG A 114 -0.15 -22.13 -1.46
N TYR A 115 0.34 -22.27 -2.70
CA TYR A 115 1.25 -23.34 -3.06
C TYR A 115 2.67 -22.86 -3.37
N GLN A 116 2.90 -21.54 -3.44
CA GLN A 116 4.21 -20.95 -3.72
C GLN A 116 4.50 -19.70 -2.88
N GLN A 117 5.66 -19.69 -2.23
CA GLN A 117 6.18 -18.58 -1.45
C GLN A 117 7.42 -18.00 -2.11
N LEU A 118 7.45 -16.67 -2.19
CA LEU A 118 8.65 -15.96 -2.61
C LEU A 118 9.44 -15.57 -1.36
N ASN A 119 10.66 -16.04 -1.25
CA ASN A 119 11.58 -15.60 -0.20
C ASN A 119 12.62 -14.66 -0.80
N PHE A 120 13.07 -13.72 0.02
CA PHE A 120 14.14 -12.79 -0.28
C PHE A 120 15.30 -13.05 0.66
N ASN A 121 16.51 -13.12 0.12
CA ASN A 121 17.75 -13.19 0.87
C ASN A 121 18.74 -12.13 0.38
N LEU A 122 19.40 -11.49 1.34
CA LEU A 122 20.56 -10.64 1.12
C LEU A 122 21.78 -11.35 1.69
N ILE A 123 22.76 -11.62 0.82
CA ILE A 123 23.96 -12.41 1.14
C ILE A 123 25.19 -11.54 0.91
N ASP A 124 26.13 -11.58 1.84
CA ASP A 124 27.42 -10.86 1.78
C ASP A 124 28.49 -11.64 1.00
N ASP A 125 29.63 -11.02 0.72
CA ASP A 125 30.81 -11.61 0.05
C ASP A 125 31.34 -12.87 0.78
N GLU A 126 31.23 -12.90 2.11
CA GLU A 126 31.58 -14.03 2.96
C GLU A 126 30.53 -15.14 3.00
N GLY A 127 29.41 -14.99 2.28
CA GLY A 127 28.29 -15.93 2.32
C GLY A 127 27.44 -15.81 3.59
N ASN A 128 27.56 -14.70 4.33
CA ASN A 128 26.72 -14.42 5.48
C ASN A 128 25.34 -13.97 5.00
N THR A 129 24.27 -14.54 5.57
CA THR A 129 22.92 -14.03 5.31
C THR A 129 22.68 -12.80 6.15
N LEU A 130 22.80 -11.62 5.54
CA LEU A 130 22.58 -10.34 6.23
C LEU A 130 21.11 -10.16 6.58
N ARG A 131 20.21 -10.57 5.67
CA ARG A 131 18.77 -10.49 5.89
C ARG A 131 18.02 -11.53 5.08
N ARG A 132 17.01 -12.12 5.71
CA ARG A 132 16.05 -13.02 5.07
C ARG A 132 14.63 -12.56 5.37
N LYS A 133 13.77 -12.58 4.36
CA LYS A 133 12.33 -12.38 4.52
C LYS A 133 11.59 -13.47 3.73
N ASN A 134 10.73 -14.20 4.42
CA ASN A 134 9.90 -15.23 3.80
C ASN A 134 8.54 -14.64 3.41
N ASP A 135 7.89 -15.25 2.41
CA ASP A 135 6.58 -14.86 1.88
C ASP A 135 6.46 -13.35 1.55
N VAL A 136 7.38 -12.88 0.71
CA VAL A 136 7.46 -11.49 0.26
C VAL A 136 6.36 -11.19 -0.76
N LYS A 137 5.50 -10.22 -0.43
CA LYS A 137 4.53 -9.60 -1.35
C LYS A 137 4.98 -8.20 -1.74
N GLU A 138 5.12 -7.34 -0.73
CA GLU A 138 5.72 -6.02 -0.83
C GLU A 138 6.57 -5.83 0.43
N SER A 139 7.81 -5.37 0.26
CA SER A 139 8.72 -5.18 1.38
C SER A 139 9.78 -4.14 1.08
N ARG A 140 10.03 -3.27 2.07
CA ARG A 140 11.24 -2.46 2.15
C ARG A 140 12.16 -3.09 3.20
N VAL A 141 13.39 -3.38 2.81
CA VAL A 141 14.40 -4.01 3.66
C VAL A 141 15.61 -3.10 3.70
N ALA A 142 16.00 -2.67 4.91
CA ALA A 142 17.20 -1.87 5.12
C ALA A 142 18.24 -2.71 5.87
N VAL A 143 19.48 -2.69 5.39
CA VAL A 143 20.61 -3.39 5.97
C VAL A 143 21.83 -2.50 5.90
N THR A 144 22.63 -2.54 6.97
CA THR A 144 23.94 -1.89 7.01
C THR A 144 25.00 -2.92 6.70
N ILE A 145 25.75 -2.73 5.63
CA ILE A 145 26.87 -3.60 5.23
C ILE A 145 28.15 -2.98 5.81
N PRO A 146 28.92 -3.72 6.64
CA PRO A 146 30.19 -3.22 7.13
C PRO A 146 31.13 -3.01 5.94
N GLU A 147 31.82 -1.86 5.92
CA GLU A 147 32.80 -1.58 4.88
C GLU A 147 33.95 -2.59 4.98
N ASN A 148 34.10 -3.44 3.96
CA ASN A 148 35.24 -4.35 3.86
C ASN A 148 36.30 -3.63 3.01
N PRO A 149 37.55 -3.47 3.48
CA PRO A 149 38.61 -2.76 2.74
C PRO A 149 39.09 -3.49 1.47
N ARG A 150 38.34 -4.49 0.99
CA ARG A 150 38.65 -5.24 -0.21
C ARG A 150 38.03 -4.59 -1.43
N GLU A 151 38.82 -4.49 -2.50
CA GLU A 151 38.39 -3.89 -3.76
C GLU A 151 37.24 -4.65 -4.47
N ASP A 152 36.95 -5.87 -4.03
CA ASP A 152 35.95 -6.77 -4.60
C ASP A 152 34.76 -7.02 -3.65
N ALA A 153 34.50 -6.15 -2.67
CA ALA A 153 33.35 -6.31 -1.78
C ALA A 153 32.03 -6.24 -2.59
N TYR A 154 31.19 -7.27 -2.45
CA TYR A 154 29.90 -7.36 -3.12
C TYR A 154 28.84 -7.93 -2.20
N PHE A 155 27.57 -7.66 -2.53
CA PHE A 155 26.44 -8.34 -1.93
C PHE A 155 25.52 -8.89 -3.02
N ASP A 156 24.92 -10.03 -2.74
CA ASP A 156 23.99 -10.71 -3.63
C ASP A 156 22.56 -10.56 -3.09
N VAL A 157 21.68 -10.04 -3.94
CA VAL A 157 20.23 -10.00 -3.70
C VAL A 157 19.59 -11.18 -4.40
N CYS A 158 19.08 -12.13 -3.63
CA CYS A 158 18.57 -13.40 -4.13
C CYS A 158 17.07 -13.57 -3.84
N TYR A 159 16.36 -14.15 -4.82
CA TYR A 159 14.94 -14.48 -4.74
C TYR A 159 14.72 -15.98 -4.92
N GLU A 160 14.00 -16.59 -3.98
CA GLU A 160 13.62 -18.00 -4.01
C GLU A 160 12.11 -18.12 -4.21
N ASN A 161 11.66 -18.69 -5.32
CA ASN A 161 10.25 -19.03 -5.51
C ASN A 161 10.02 -20.49 -5.11
N GLN A 162 9.79 -20.73 -3.82
CA GLN A 162 9.65 -22.07 -3.25
C GLN A 162 8.23 -22.60 -3.40
N MET A 163 8.08 -23.87 -3.80
CA MET A 163 6.79 -24.56 -3.78
C MET A 163 6.53 -25.17 -2.40
N ILE A 164 5.43 -24.77 -1.75
CA ILE A 164 4.99 -25.35 -0.48
C ILE A 164 4.39 -26.74 -0.72
N ASP A 165 3.59 -26.89 -1.78
CA ASP A 165 3.02 -28.18 -2.18
C ASP A 165 3.84 -28.78 -3.32
N LYS A 166 4.65 -29.78 -2.98
CA LYS A 166 5.51 -30.55 -3.91
C LYS A 166 4.75 -31.68 -4.62
N SER A 167 3.41 -31.67 -4.60
CA SER A 167 2.62 -32.66 -5.33
C SER A 167 2.97 -32.65 -6.83
N TRP A 168 3.31 -33.82 -7.36
CA TRP A 168 3.54 -34.23 -8.76
C TRP A 168 2.71 -33.54 -9.86
N LYS A 169 1.54 -32.96 -9.54
CA LYS A 169 0.71 -32.21 -10.51
C LYS A 169 1.01 -30.71 -10.59
N ASN A 170 1.71 -30.14 -9.61
CA ASN A 170 1.98 -28.70 -9.54
C ASN A 170 3.36 -28.39 -10.13
N LYS A 171 3.40 -27.68 -11.26
CA LYS A 171 4.64 -27.25 -11.91
C LYS A 171 5.12 -25.87 -11.44
N GLY A 172 4.35 -25.22 -10.56
CA GLY A 172 4.57 -23.85 -10.11
C GLY A 172 4.40 -22.81 -11.23
N ALA A 173 4.08 -21.59 -10.84
CA ALA A 173 4.09 -20.42 -11.69
C ALA A 173 5.37 -19.59 -11.46
N ASN A 174 5.77 -18.87 -12.50
CA ASN A 174 6.76 -17.81 -12.36
C ASN A 174 6.12 -16.64 -11.60
N LYS A 175 6.92 -15.91 -10.82
CA LYS A 175 6.48 -14.68 -10.16
C LYS A 175 7.23 -13.50 -10.75
N ASP A 176 6.51 -12.50 -11.22
CA ASP A 176 7.11 -11.25 -11.69
C ASP A 176 7.30 -10.31 -10.49
N ILE A 177 8.47 -9.71 -10.40
CA ILE A 177 8.84 -8.81 -9.31
C ILE A 177 9.42 -7.52 -9.88
N ILE A 178 9.20 -6.44 -9.14
CA ILE A 178 9.92 -5.18 -9.29
C ILE A 178 10.82 -5.04 -8.08
N MET A 179 12.11 -4.91 -8.33
CA MET A 179 13.13 -4.63 -7.31
C MET A 179 13.66 -3.22 -7.53
N SER A 180 13.77 -2.45 -6.46
CA SER A 180 14.52 -1.19 -6.44
C SER A 180 15.58 -1.26 -5.36
N VAL A 181 16.82 -0.87 -5.68
CA VAL A 181 17.92 -0.84 -4.71
C VAL A 181 18.41 0.59 -4.59
N GLU A 182 18.53 1.07 -3.35
CA GLU A 182 19.10 2.35 -2.97
C GLU A 182 20.35 2.07 -2.12
N ILE A 183 21.48 2.63 -2.51
CA ILE A 183 22.77 2.44 -1.82
C ILE A 183 23.24 3.80 -1.32
N GLY A 184 23.66 3.88 -0.06
CA GLY A 184 24.17 5.10 0.55
C GLY A 184 23.10 5.97 1.21
N ILE A 185 23.52 6.73 2.22
CA ILE A 185 22.62 7.58 3.02
C ILE A 185 22.11 8.76 2.18
N SER A 186 22.97 9.38 1.37
CA SER A 186 22.64 10.55 0.55
C SER A 186 21.50 10.26 -0.43
N GLU A 187 21.57 9.13 -1.15
CA GLU A 187 20.52 8.76 -2.12
C GLU A 187 19.19 8.46 -1.43
N ILE A 188 19.21 7.82 -0.27
CA ILE A 188 17.98 7.54 0.50
C ILE A 188 17.33 8.86 0.94
N VAL A 189 18.11 9.82 1.42
CA VAL A 189 17.62 11.15 1.82
C VAL A 189 17.05 11.89 0.61
N ASP A 190 17.76 11.89 -0.52
CA ASP A 190 17.32 12.53 -1.75
C ASP A 190 16.03 11.92 -2.28
N ASN A 191 15.90 10.59 -2.27
CA ASN A 191 14.68 9.92 -2.71
C ASN A 191 13.49 10.22 -1.76
N LEU A 192 13.74 10.29 -0.44
CA LEU A 192 12.73 10.69 0.53
C LEU A 192 12.29 12.16 0.32
N GLU A 193 13.22 13.07 0.01
CA GLU A 193 12.90 14.47 -0.26
C GLU A 193 12.13 14.64 -1.58
N LYS A 194 12.54 13.92 -2.64
CA LYS A 194 11.83 13.87 -3.92
C LYS A 194 10.40 13.36 -3.73
N SER A 195 10.24 12.27 -2.96
CA SER A 195 8.92 11.71 -2.63
C SER A 195 8.07 12.70 -1.83
N GLY A 196 8.66 13.37 -0.83
CA GLY A 196 7.97 14.42 -0.07
C GLY A 196 7.54 15.60 -0.93
N THR A 197 8.38 16.02 -1.89
CA THR A 197 8.06 17.12 -2.82
C THR A 197 6.97 16.72 -3.82
N ALA A 198 6.96 15.47 -4.30
CA ALA A 198 5.90 14.94 -5.16
C ALA A 198 4.53 14.90 -4.47
N LEU A 199 4.49 14.80 -3.13
CA LEU A 199 3.25 14.80 -2.36
C LEU A 199 2.65 16.21 -2.14
N LYS A 200 3.47 17.27 -2.21
CA LYS A 200 3.01 18.67 -2.06
C LYS A 200 1.87 19.08 -3.00
N PRO A 201 1.88 18.79 -4.32
CA PRO A 201 0.77 19.15 -5.20
C PRO A 201 -0.52 18.41 -4.83
N VAL A 202 -0.44 17.14 -4.43
CA VAL A 202 -1.61 16.35 -4.01
C VAL A 202 -2.19 16.92 -2.72
N GLN A 203 -1.34 17.28 -1.75
CA GLN A 203 -1.76 17.93 -0.52
C GLN A 203 -2.46 19.27 -0.79
N LYS A 204 -1.94 20.07 -1.73
CA LYS A 204 -2.57 21.33 -2.14
C LYS A 204 -3.95 21.09 -2.76
N GLN A 205 -4.07 20.15 -3.69
CA GLN A 205 -5.36 19.81 -4.30
C GLN A 205 -6.38 19.34 -3.27
N ALA A 206 -5.97 18.52 -2.30
CA ALA A 206 -6.85 18.08 -1.22
C ALA A 206 -7.34 19.28 -0.37
N SER A 207 -6.46 20.23 -0.06
CA SER A 207 -6.82 21.44 0.67
C SER A 207 -7.75 22.35 -0.13
N ASP A 208 -7.54 22.48 -1.44
CA ASP A 208 -8.41 23.26 -2.33
C ASP A 208 -9.83 22.64 -2.36
N ILE A 209 -9.94 21.31 -2.45
CA ILE A 209 -11.22 20.58 -2.40
C ILE A 209 -11.90 20.78 -1.03
N GLU A 210 -11.17 20.69 0.07
CA GLU A 210 -11.73 20.90 1.40
C GLU A 210 -12.31 22.31 1.56
N GLN A 211 -11.63 23.33 1.02
CA GLN A 211 -12.14 24.70 1.01
C GLN A 211 -13.40 24.86 0.15
N GLU A 212 -13.45 24.21 -1.02
CA GLU A 212 -14.63 24.20 -1.88
C GLU A 212 -15.82 23.51 -1.19
N VAL A 213 -15.62 22.34 -0.59
CA VAL A 213 -16.65 21.62 0.17
C VAL A 213 -17.15 22.48 1.34
N THR A 214 -16.24 23.11 2.08
CA THR A 214 -16.60 23.99 3.20
C THR A 214 -17.43 25.18 2.73
N LYS A 215 -17.08 25.79 1.59
CA LYS A 215 -17.87 26.87 0.97
C LYS A 215 -19.26 26.39 0.58
N LEU A 216 -19.37 25.23 -0.06
CA LEU A 216 -20.65 24.64 -0.45
C LEU A 216 -21.53 24.34 0.76
N VAL A 217 -20.96 23.73 1.81
CA VAL A 217 -21.68 23.47 3.07
C VAL A 217 -22.16 24.77 3.69
N ASN A 218 -21.32 25.79 3.78
CA ASN A 218 -21.70 27.09 4.35
C ASN A 218 -22.79 27.79 3.52
N GLN A 219 -22.71 27.73 2.18
CA GLN A 219 -23.76 28.26 1.30
C GLN A 219 -25.08 27.50 1.46
N PHE A 220 -25.02 26.18 1.53
CA PHE A 220 -26.18 25.32 1.70
C PHE A 220 -26.88 25.58 3.05
N VAL A 221 -26.10 25.67 4.13
CA VAL A 221 -26.60 26.00 5.47
C VAL A 221 -27.19 27.42 5.49
N ALA A 222 -26.53 28.40 4.86
CA ALA A 222 -27.02 29.77 4.79
C ALA A 222 -28.33 29.91 3.98
N GLN A 223 -28.61 29.01 3.04
CA GLN A 223 -29.84 29.00 2.25
C GLN A 223 -30.97 28.19 2.91
N ILE A 224 -30.67 27.03 3.50
CA ILE A 224 -31.72 26.15 4.05
C ILE A 224 -32.34 26.69 5.33
N ILE A 225 -31.55 27.28 6.23
CA ILE A 225 -32.07 27.81 7.49
C ILE A 225 -33.16 28.89 7.26
N PRO A 226 -32.96 29.91 6.40
CA PRO A 226 -34.01 30.88 6.14
C PRO A 226 -35.21 30.26 5.39
N ASP A 227 -34.96 29.32 4.47
CA ASP A 227 -36.04 28.66 3.72
C ASP A 227 -36.91 27.75 4.61
N GLU A 228 -36.30 27.01 5.54
CA GLU A 228 -37.00 26.20 6.54
C GLU A 228 -37.86 27.09 7.46
N THR A 229 -37.27 28.16 8.00
CA THR A 229 -37.98 29.08 8.89
C THR A 229 -39.12 29.80 8.18
N ALA A 230 -38.92 30.22 6.92
CA ALA A 230 -39.97 30.82 6.11
C ALA A 230 -41.11 29.84 5.83
N SER A 231 -40.79 28.60 5.47
CA SER A 231 -41.79 27.55 5.21
C SER A 231 -42.56 27.17 6.48
N ARG A 232 -41.89 27.09 7.63
CA ARG A 232 -42.53 26.82 8.92
C ARG A 232 -43.48 27.94 9.30
N ASN A 233 -43.04 29.19 9.20
CA ASN A 233 -43.87 30.36 9.51
C ASN A 233 -45.09 30.44 8.57
N PHE A 234 -44.90 30.12 7.27
CA PHE A 234 -46.01 30.07 6.32
C PHE A 234 -47.03 28.98 6.68
N ASN A 235 -46.56 27.79 7.08
CA ASN A 235 -47.45 26.71 7.50
C ASN A 235 -48.22 27.05 8.79
N GLU A 236 -47.57 27.68 9.77
CA GLU A 236 -48.22 28.13 11.01
C GLU A 236 -49.28 29.21 10.75
N ASP A 237 -49.00 30.16 9.85
CA ASP A 237 -49.95 31.20 9.44
C ASP A 237 -51.15 30.61 8.66
N LEU A 238 -50.88 29.71 7.70
CA LEU A 238 -51.93 29.05 6.93
C LEU A 238 -52.86 28.24 7.86
N PHE A 239 -52.28 27.48 8.79
CA PHE A 239 -53.05 26.71 9.76
C PHE A 239 -53.92 27.61 10.65
N SER A 240 -53.37 28.70 11.16
CA SER A 240 -54.11 29.67 11.99
C SER A 240 -55.28 30.29 11.24
N LYS A 241 -55.06 30.68 9.98
CA LYS A 241 -56.11 31.23 9.10
C LYS A 241 -57.20 30.20 8.78
N VAL A 242 -56.82 28.96 8.53
CA VAL A 242 -57.77 27.86 8.28
C VAL A 242 -58.63 27.59 9.51
N ILE A 243 -58.06 27.57 10.71
CA ILE A 243 -58.83 27.40 11.96
C ILE A 243 -59.82 28.55 12.13
N ILE A 244 -59.37 29.80 12.02
CA ILE A 244 -60.25 30.97 12.18
C ILE A 244 -61.38 30.92 11.13
N GLY A 245 -61.05 30.62 9.88
CA GLY A 245 -62.03 30.45 8.81
C GLY A 245 -63.05 29.35 9.11
N GLY A 246 -62.61 28.21 9.63
CA GLY A 246 -63.46 27.09 10.04
C GLY A 246 -64.42 27.45 11.19
N ILE A 247 -63.94 28.20 12.17
CA ILE A 247 -64.77 28.72 13.28
C ILE A 247 -65.84 29.68 12.76
N VAL A 248 -65.45 30.62 11.90
CA VAL A 248 -66.39 31.60 11.30
C VAL A 248 -67.45 30.88 10.44
N ALA A 249 -67.05 29.90 9.63
CA ALA A 249 -67.99 29.13 8.81
C ALA A 249 -68.95 28.27 9.65
N SER A 250 -68.47 27.69 10.75
CA SER A 250 -69.30 26.90 11.65
C SER A 250 -70.30 27.80 12.40
N ALA A 251 -69.87 28.96 12.88
CA ALA A 251 -70.74 29.95 13.51
C ALA A 251 -71.82 30.46 12.56
N SER A 252 -71.49 30.72 11.29
CA SER A 252 -72.47 31.18 10.30
C SER A 252 -73.53 30.12 10.00
N LEU A 253 -73.15 28.83 9.93
CA LEU A 253 -74.11 27.73 9.77
C LEU A 253 -75.08 27.62 10.95
N VAL A 254 -74.61 27.79 12.19
CA VAL A 254 -75.47 27.78 13.37
C VAL A 254 -76.45 28.95 13.34
N ILE A 255 -75.98 30.16 13.02
CA ILE A 255 -76.84 31.35 12.92
C ILE A 255 -77.91 31.15 11.85
N VAL A 256 -77.53 30.69 10.65
CA VAL A 256 -78.47 30.40 9.55
C VAL A 256 -79.48 29.33 9.98
N GLY A 257 -79.05 28.27 10.66
CA GLY A 257 -79.94 27.22 11.17
C GLY A 257 -80.97 27.75 12.16
N VAL A 258 -80.56 28.58 13.12
CA VAL A 258 -81.49 29.21 14.08
C VAL A 258 -82.49 30.12 13.37
N VAL A 259 -82.04 30.93 12.41
CA VAL A 259 -82.91 31.79 11.60
C VAL A 259 -83.92 30.97 10.81
N GLN A 260 -83.51 29.86 10.19
CA GLN A 260 -84.39 28.95 9.46
C GLN A 260 -85.48 28.35 10.37
N VAL A 261 -85.12 27.91 11.58
CA VAL A 261 -86.08 27.38 12.56
C VAL A 261 -87.06 28.45 13.03
N LEU A 262 -86.57 29.65 13.38
CA LEU A 262 -87.43 30.76 13.78
C LEU A 262 -88.39 31.18 12.67
N TRP A 263 -87.91 31.27 11.43
CA TRP A 263 -88.74 31.56 10.27
C TRP A 263 -89.82 30.50 10.08
N LEU A 264 -89.47 29.21 10.19
CA LEU A 264 -90.43 28.11 10.07
C LEU A 264 -91.50 28.17 11.18
N ILE A 265 -91.11 28.45 12.43
CA ILE A 265 -92.05 28.61 13.55
C ILE A 265 -93.02 29.77 13.28
N LEU A 266 -92.52 30.92 12.84
CA LEU A 266 -93.37 32.07 12.52
C LEU A 266 -94.34 31.77 11.37
N TYR A 267 -93.84 31.10 10.33
CA TYR A 267 -94.65 30.69 9.18
C TYR A 267 -95.76 29.70 9.56
N LEU A 268 -95.45 28.68 10.39
CA LEU A 268 -96.43 27.70 10.85
C LEU A 268 -97.51 28.34 11.75
N LYS A 269 -97.10 29.26 12.66
CA LYS A 269 -98.03 30.04 13.49
C LYS A 269 -98.96 30.92 12.65
N GLN A 270 -98.44 31.59 11.63
CA GLN A 270 -99.25 32.45 10.76
C GLN A 270 -100.30 31.64 10.00
N ASN A 271 -99.96 30.42 9.58
CA ASN A 271 -100.82 29.54 8.80
C ASN A 271 -101.68 28.59 9.65
N LYS A 272 -101.68 28.73 10.99
CA LYS A 272 -102.50 27.93 11.94
C LYS A 272 -102.30 26.41 11.80
N MET A 273 -101.10 25.98 11.42
CA MET A 273 -100.73 24.56 11.40
C MET A 273 -100.19 24.08 12.74
N ILE A 274 -99.75 25.03 13.58
CA ILE A 274 -99.40 24.92 15.00
C ILE A 274 -99.98 26.14 15.69
#